data_AF-A0A8A2U800-F1
#
_entry.id   AF-A0A8A2U800-F1
#
_cell.length_a   1.000
_cell.length_b   1.000
_cell.length_c   1.000
_cell.angle_alpha   90.00
_cell.angle_beta   90.00
_cell.angle_gamma   90.00
#
_symmetry.space_group_name_H-M   'P 1'
#
loop_
_entity.id
_entity.type
_entity.pdbx_description
1 polymer ?
#
loop_
_entity_poly.entity_id
_entity_poly.type
_entity_poly.pdbx_seq_one_letter_code
_entity_poly.pdbx_strand_id
1 'polypeptide(L)'
;MVSRPPTFCPDCGRSLESTTIEDRDRMRCPRCEAIVWHNPVPCAGVAVVDRSGPAPAVLCVERGVPPGVGEWTIPGGHMETGEEPPEAAARELREETGVTVDPADLEILAASAMPPRAGKHVVTVHYVADCADADGEPVAGSDATDARFWTPAAFDASEETFRPVHEERFREAAAALE
;
A
#
# COMPACT_ATOMS: atom_id res chain seq x y z
N MET A 1 10.22 -17.07 -8.38
CA MET A 1 9.06 -16.74 -7.51
C MET A 1 8.07 -15.94 -8.34
N VAL A 2 6.79 -15.94 -7.98
CA VAL A 2 5.72 -15.26 -8.72
C VAL A 2 4.71 -14.66 -7.76
N SER A 3 4.02 -13.62 -8.21
CA SER A 3 2.97 -12.93 -7.44
C SER A 3 1.55 -13.40 -7.76
N ARG A 4 1.41 -14.38 -8.67
CA ARG A 4 0.13 -14.97 -9.08
C ARG A 4 0.28 -16.48 -9.12
N PRO A 5 -0.82 -17.26 -9.01
CA PRO A 5 -0.75 -18.72 -9.11
C PRO A 5 -0.04 -19.17 -10.40
N PRO A 6 1.10 -19.88 -10.32
CA PRO A 6 1.86 -20.23 -11.51
C PRO A 6 1.39 -21.55 -12.12
N THR A 7 1.26 -21.57 -13.45
CA THR A 7 1.04 -22.79 -14.25
C THR A 7 2.28 -23.20 -15.06
N PHE A 8 3.21 -22.27 -15.30
CA PHE A 8 4.46 -22.48 -16.03
C PHE A 8 5.66 -21.95 -15.25
N CYS A 9 6.82 -22.58 -15.44
CA CYS A 9 8.09 -22.16 -14.86
C CYS A 9 8.53 -20.80 -15.44
N PRO A 10 8.81 -19.79 -14.61
CA PRO A 10 9.24 -18.48 -15.10
C PRO A 10 10.60 -18.52 -15.80
N ASP A 11 11.46 -19.50 -15.49
CA ASP A 11 12.82 -19.58 -16.05
C ASP A 11 12.87 -20.34 -17.38
N CYS A 12 12.07 -21.41 -17.54
CA CYS A 12 12.17 -22.29 -18.71
C CYS A 12 10.85 -22.53 -19.47
N GLY A 13 9.72 -21.96 -19.01
CA GLY A 13 8.42 -22.04 -19.68
C GLY A 13 7.72 -23.40 -19.62
N ARG A 14 8.29 -24.42 -18.96
CA ARG A 14 7.65 -25.74 -18.82
C ARG A 14 6.50 -25.71 -17.82
N SER A 15 5.44 -26.48 -18.08
CA SER A 15 4.34 -26.68 -17.13
C SER A 15 4.85 -27.19 -15.79
N LEU A 16 4.26 -26.67 -14.70
CA LEU A 16 4.63 -27.04 -13.35
C LEU A 16 3.82 -28.23 -12.86
N GLU A 17 4.40 -28.98 -11.93
CA GLU A 17 3.80 -30.13 -11.27
C GLU A 17 3.59 -29.80 -9.77
N SER A 18 2.52 -30.34 -9.17
CA SER A 18 2.32 -30.21 -7.72
C SER A 18 3.31 -31.10 -6.96
N THR A 19 3.84 -30.60 -5.86
CA THR A 19 4.68 -31.34 -4.91
C THR A 19 4.36 -30.91 -3.49
N THR A 20 4.54 -31.79 -2.51
CA THR A 20 4.29 -31.48 -1.10
C THR A 20 5.60 -31.16 -0.40
N ILE A 21 5.68 -29.97 0.21
CA ILE A 21 6.82 -29.51 1.01
C ILE A 21 6.25 -28.93 2.30
N GLU A 22 6.73 -29.44 3.45
CA GLU A 22 6.29 -28.98 4.78
C GLU A 22 4.76 -28.95 4.91
N ASP A 23 4.12 -30.05 4.49
CA ASP A 23 2.67 -30.26 4.52
C ASP A 23 1.85 -29.24 3.70
N ARG A 24 2.49 -28.57 2.73
CA ARG A 24 1.82 -27.65 1.80
C ARG A 24 2.07 -28.04 0.35
N ASP A 25 1.03 -27.92 -0.46
CA ASP A 25 1.15 -28.06 -1.91
C ASP A 25 1.89 -26.85 -2.50
N ARG A 26 2.92 -27.17 -3.28
CA ARG A 26 3.81 -26.22 -3.96
C ARG A 26 3.94 -26.61 -5.42
N MET A 27 4.26 -25.63 -6.26
CA MET A 27 4.52 -25.89 -7.67
C MET A 27 6.02 -26.10 -7.88
N ARG A 28 6.41 -27.22 -8.49
CA ARG A 28 7.79 -27.55 -8.87
C ARG A 28 7.93 -27.61 -10.38
N CYS A 29 9.05 -27.10 -10.89
CA CYS A 29 9.41 -27.31 -12.29
C CYS A 29 10.13 -28.65 -12.45
N PRO A 30 9.66 -29.58 -13.29
CA PRO A 30 10.33 -30.88 -13.49
C PRO A 30 11.65 -30.77 -14.29
N ARG A 31 11.91 -29.63 -14.95
CA ARG A 31 13.15 -29.39 -15.71
C ARG A 31 14.22 -28.65 -14.92
N CYS A 32 13.84 -27.54 -14.28
CA CYS A 32 14.77 -26.76 -13.46
C CYS A 32 14.93 -27.34 -12.06
N GLU A 33 14.08 -28.30 -11.69
CA GLU A 33 13.98 -28.93 -10.36
C GLU A 33 13.66 -27.97 -9.20
N ALA A 34 13.44 -26.69 -9.51
CA ALA A 34 13.17 -25.62 -8.57
C ALA A 34 11.70 -25.53 -8.15
N ILE A 35 11.49 -25.05 -6.93
CA ILE A 35 10.17 -24.68 -6.39
C ILE A 35 9.82 -23.26 -6.86
N VAL A 36 8.65 -23.13 -7.48
CA VAL A 36 8.11 -21.85 -7.90
C VAL A 36 7.21 -21.33 -6.79
N TRP A 37 7.79 -20.50 -5.93
CA TRP A 37 7.06 -19.86 -4.83
C TRP A 37 6.03 -18.85 -5.35
N HIS A 38 4.81 -18.95 -4.82
CA HIS A 38 3.75 -17.95 -4.97
C HIS A 38 3.73 -17.08 -3.72
N ASN A 39 4.33 -15.89 -3.80
CA ASN A 39 4.57 -15.03 -2.65
C ASN A 39 3.70 -13.77 -2.71
N PRO A 40 3.29 -13.21 -1.55
CA PRO A 40 2.72 -11.88 -1.48
C PRO A 40 3.69 -10.83 -2.03
N VAL A 41 3.14 -9.77 -2.64
CA VAL A 41 3.93 -8.62 -3.08
C VAL A 41 3.97 -7.60 -1.94
N PRO A 42 5.16 -7.07 -1.59
CA PRO A 42 5.27 -6.04 -0.57
C PRO A 42 4.87 -4.67 -1.11
N CYS A 43 4.18 -3.93 -0.26
CA CYS A 43 3.73 -2.55 -0.48
C CYS A 43 4.07 -1.71 0.76
N ALA A 44 4.13 -0.41 0.58
CA ALA A 44 4.29 0.55 1.67
C ALA A 44 3.41 1.78 1.42
N GLY A 45 2.92 2.39 2.49
CA GLY A 45 2.14 3.63 2.43
C GLY A 45 2.32 4.44 3.71
N VAL A 46 1.94 5.72 3.67
CA VAL A 46 2.14 6.65 4.78
C VAL A 46 0.94 7.56 4.98
N ALA A 47 0.46 7.63 6.22
CA ALA A 47 -0.52 8.61 6.66
C ALA A 47 0.21 9.84 7.20
N VAL A 48 0.20 10.94 6.45
CA VAL A 48 0.60 12.25 6.98
C VAL A 48 -0.58 12.85 7.72
N VAL A 49 -0.41 13.21 8.99
CA VAL A 49 -1.50 13.76 9.81
C VAL A 49 -1.20 15.18 10.27
N ASP A 50 -2.10 16.09 9.91
CA ASP A 50 -2.14 17.48 10.34
C ASP A 50 -2.93 17.61 11.64
N ARG A 51 -2.24 18.07 12.69
CA ARG A 51 -2.78 18.29 14.03
C ARG A 51 -2.96 19.78 14.37
N SER A 52 -2.73 20.69 13.42
CA SER A 52 -2.85 22.13 13.63
C SER A 52 -4.30 22.60 13.80
N GLY A 53 -5.25 21.81 13.29
CA GLY A 53 -6.68 22.07 13.36
C GLY A 53 -7.36 21.60 14.65
N PRO A 54 -8.70 21.77 14.75
CA PRO A 54 -9.48 21.36 15.92
C PRO A 54 -9.62 19.83 16.07
N ALA A 55 -9.32 19.08 15.01
CA ALA A 55 -9.27 17.62 15.00
C ALA A 55 -8.18 17.17 14.01
N PRO A 56 -7.50 16.03 14.26
CA PRO A 56 -6.50 15.50 13.34
C PRO A 56 -7.10 15.20 11.96
N ALA A 57 -6.42 15.66 10.91
CA ALA A 57 -6.78 15.37 9.53
C ALA A 57 -5.65 14.58 8.86
N VAL A 58 -6.00 13.57 8.06
CA VAL A 58 -5.04 12.70 7.37
C VAL A 58 -5.04 13.03 5.88
N LEU A 59 -3.86 13.16 5.28
CA LEU A 59 -3.72 13.32 3.84
C LEU A 59 -4.13 12.03 3.13
N CYS A 60 -5.13 12.14 2.27
CA CYS A 60 -5.62 11.04 1.45
C CYS A 60 -5.61 11.45 -0.03
N VAL A 61 -5.61 10.44 -0.90
CA VAL A 61 -5.73 10.59 -2.35
C VAL A 61 -6.95 9.86 -2.89
N GLU A 62 -7.61 10.44 -3.89
CA GLU A 62 -8.65 9.80 -4.67
C GLU A 62 -8.00 9.05 -5.84
N ARG A 63 -8.34 7.77 -6.03
CA ARG A 63 -7.73 6.96 -7.08
C ARG A 63 -8.33 7.24 -8.45
N GLY A 64 -7.48 7.52 -9.42
CA GLY A 64 -7.82 7.68 -10.84
C GLY A 64 -7.76 6.38 -11.67
N VAL A 65 -7.15 5.31 -11.13
CA VAL A 65 -6.92 4.06 -11.88
C VAL A 65 -7.50 2.81 -11.18
N PRO A 66 -7.98 1.82 -11.96
CA PRO A 66 -8.48 0.58 -11.40
C PRO A 66 -7.41 -0.20 -10.62
N PRO A 67 -7.77 -0.87 -9.51
CA PRO A 67 -9.11 -0.91 -8.93
C PRO A 67 -9.44 0.27 -8.02
N GLY A 68 -10.73 0.49 -7.77
CA GLY A 68 -11.21 1.49 -6.82
C GLY A 68 -11.16 2.91 -7.37
N VAL A 69 -11.49 3.11 -8.65
CA VAL A 69 -11.57 4.46 -9.23
C VAL A 69 -12.63 5.26 -8.46
N GLY A 70 -12.28 6.46 -8.00
CA GLY A 70 -13.13 7.30 -7.16
C GLY A 70 -13.16 6.92 -5.68
N GLU A 71 -12.41 5.89 -5.27
CA GLU A 71 -12.23 5.57 -3.85
C GLU A 71 -11.05 6.36 -3.28
N TRP A 72 -11.23 6.88 -2.06
CA TRP A 72 -10.19 7.52 -1.28
C TRP A 72 -9.31 6.51 -0.56
N THR A 73 -8.02 6.82 -0.44
CA THR A 73 -7.03 5.97 0.23
C THR A 73 -5.93 6.81 0.87
N ILE A 74 -5.21 6.21 1.82
CA ILE A 74 -3.89 6.70 2.24
C ILE A 74 -2.92 6.51 1.05
N PRO A 75 -2.00 7.46 0.80
CA PRO A 75 -0.96 7.33 -0.20
C PRO A 75 -0.09 6.07 -0.01
N GLY A 76 0.21 5.38 -1.10
CA GLY A 76 1.03 4.17 -1.03
C GLY A 76 0.88 3.19 -2.19
N GLY A 77 1.92 2.39 -2.39
CA GLY A 77 2.05 1.55 -3.56
C GLY A 77 3.02 0.39 -3.39
N HIS A 78 3.48 -0.15 -4.52
CA HIS A 78 4.38 -1.30 -4.51
C HIS A 78 5.80 -0.84 -4.22
N MET A 79 6.55 -1.64 -3.47
CA MET A 79 7.99 -1.40 -3.34
C MET A 79 8.70 -1.70 -4.66
N GLU A 80 9.67 -0.86 -5.02
CA GLU A 80 10.61 -1.13 -6.08
C GLU A 80 11.81 -1.96 -5.59
N THR A 81 12.57 -2.51 -6.52
CA THR A 81 13.75 -3.32 -6.17
C THR A 81 14.85 -2.42 -5.62
N GLY A 82 15.32 -2.73 -4.42
CA GLY A 82 16.40 -2.00 -3.76
C GLY A 82 15.91 -0.92 -2.79
N GLU A 83 14.60 -0.71 -2.67
CA GLU A 83 14.02 0.19 -1.67
C GLU A 83 13.85 -0.51 -0.33
N GLU A 84 14.14 0.21 0.75
CA GLU A 84 13.61 -0.08 2.07
C GLU A 84 12.13 0.36 2.14
N PRO A 85 11.27 -0.30 2.95
CA PRO A 85 9.85 0.03 3.01
C PRO A 85 9.49 1.51 3.27
N PRO A 86 10.16 2.26 4.17
CA PRO A 86 9.85 3.68 4.36
C PRO A 86 10.24 4.54 3.16
N GLU A 87 11.26 4.14 2.39
CA GLU A 87 11.64 4.84 1.15
C GLU A 87 10.55 4.72 0.10
N ALA A 88 9.97 3.52 -0.04
CA ALA A 88 8.83 3.29 -0.92
C ALA A 88 7.60 4.11 -0.48
N ALA A 89 7.30 4.17 0.83
CA ALA A 89 6.19 4.97 1.33
C ALA A 89 6.37 6.47 1.03
N ALA A 90 7.58 7.02 1.27
CA ALA A 90 7.88 8.42 0.99
C ALA A 90 7.90 8.73 -0.52
N ARG A 91 8.36 7.81 -1.36
CA ARG A 91 8.30 7.95 -2.83
C ARG A 91 6.85 8.04 -3.30
N GLU A 92 6.00 7.11 -2.90
CA GLU A 92 4.59 7.06 -3.32
C GLU A 92 3.84 8.31 -2.84
N LEU A 93 4.06 8.76 -1.59
CA LEU A 93 3.52 10.02 -1.09
C LEU A 93 3.87 11.20 -2.02
N ARG A 94 5.15 11.33 -2.40
CA ARG A 94 5.61 12.39 -3.28
C ARG A 94 5.00 12.28 -4.68
N GLU A 95 4.90 11.08 -5.23
CA GLU A 95 4.37 10.85 -6.57
C GLU A 95 2.86 11.13 -6.67
N GLU A 96 2.10 10.75 -5.65
CA GLU A 96 0.64 10.87 -5.63
C GLU A 96 0.16 12.25 -5.13
N THR A 97 0.96 12.96 -4.32
CA THR A 97 0.52 14.21 -3.65
C THR A 97 1.48 15.39 -3.78
N GLY A 98 2.72 15.18 -4.24
CA GLY A 98 3.77 16.20 -4.21
C GLY A 98 4.35 16.49 -2.81
N VAL A 99 3.76 15.96 -1.73
CA VAL A 99 4.26 16.10 -0.35
C VAL A 99 5.48 15.21 -0.14
N THR A 100 6.47 15.71 0.60
CA THR A 100 7.70 14.99 0.92
C THR A 100 7.87 14.86 2.42
N VAL A 101 8.45 13.75 2.84
CA VAL A 101 8.84 13.41 4.22
C VAL A 101 10.18 12.71 4.15
N ASP A 102 11.00 12.82 5.20
CA ASP A 102 12.21 11.99 5.30
C ASP A 102 11.81 10.56 5.68
N PRO A 103 12.20 9.52 4.90
CA PRO A 103 11.96 8.13 5.26
C PRO A 103 12.44 7.74 6.67
N ALA A 104 13.47 8.42 7.19
CA ALA A 104 14.01 8.17 8.53
C ALA A 104 13.07 8.61 9.67
N ASP A 105 12.15 9.53 9.39
CA ASP A 105 11.21 10.08 10.36
C ASP A 105 9.85 9.35 10.36
N LEU A 106 9.69 8.35 9.49
CA LEU A 106 8.47 7.56 9.40
C LEU A 106 8.36 6.52 10.53
N GLU A 107 7.25 6.58 11.27
CA GLU A 107 6.92 5.61 12.31
C GLU A 107 6.01 4.51 11.78
N ILE A 108 6.24 3.26 12.17
CA ILE A 108 5.35 2.15 11.77
C ILE A 108 4.04 2.27 12.53
N LEU A 109 2.95 2.49 11.77
CA LEU A 109 1.59 2.40 12.28
C LEU A 109 1.15 0.94 12.39
N ALA A 110 1.30 0.18 11.30
CA ALA A 110 0.83 -1.20 11.24
C ALA A 110 1.42 -1.98 10.07
N ALA A 111 1.18 -3.28 10.04
CA ALA A 111 1.33 -4.11 8.85
C ALA A 111 0.08 -4.96 8.65
N SER A 112 -0.46 -5.00 7.43
CA SER A 112 -1.68 -5.76 7.14
C SER A 112 -1.61 -6.43 5.77
N ALA A 113 -2.32 -7.56 5.65
CA ALA A 113 -2.50 -8.27 4.39
C ALA A 113 -3.82 -7.86 3.74
N MET A 114 -3.79 -7.67 2.43
CA MET A 114 -4.96 -7.30 1.64
C MET A 114 -5.72 -8.55 1.19
N PRO A 115 -7.06 -8.50 1.10
CA PRO A 115 -7.83 -9.55 0.46
C PRO A 115 -7.28 -9.88 -0.94
N PRO A 116 -7.02 -11.16 -1.27
CA PRO A 116 -6.36 -11.51 -2.52
C PRO A 116 -7.24 -11.16 -3.73
N ARG A 117 -6.63 -10.59 -4.78
CA ARG A 117 -7.32 -10.24 -6.03
C ARG A 117 -6.80 -11.08 -7.19
N ALA A 118 -7.65 -11.93 -7.76
CA ALA A 118 -7.28 -12.83 -8.85
C ALA A 118 -5.99 -13.62 -8.52
N GLY A 119 -5.94 -14.15 -7.29
CA GLY A 119 -4.81 -14.90 -6.75
C GLY A 119 -3.60 -14.07 -6.34
N LYS A 120 -3.55 -12.75 -6.60
CA LYS A 120 -2.45 -11.89 -6.12
C LYS A 120 -2.67 -11.53 -4.66
N HIS A 121 -1.68 -11.82 -3.81
CA HIS A 121 -1.64 -11.42 -2.41
C HIS A 121 -0.74 -10.18 -2.26
N VAL A 122 -1.12 -9.28 -1.36
CA VAL A 122 -0.34 -8.07 -1.03
C VAL A 122 -0.25 -7.94 0.48
N VAL A 123 0.92 -7.54 0.96
CA VAL A 123 1.16 -7.12 2.35
C VAL A 123 1.64 -5.68 2.30
N THR A 124 1.03 -4.82 3.10
CA THR A 124 1.39 -3.40 3.17
C THR A 124 1.93 -3.08 4.56
N VAL A 125 3.08 -2.41 4.62
CA VAL A 125 3.56 -1.72 5.82
C VAL A 125 3.02 -0.30 5.78
N HIS A 126 2.27 0.09 6.81
CA HIS A 126 1.67 1.40 6.94
C HIS A 126 2.50 2.23 7.90
N TYR A 127 2.91 3.40 7.46
CA TYR A 127 3.65 4.38 8.23
C TYR A 127 2.75 5.57 8.61
N VAL A 128 3.20 6.35 9.57
CA VAL A 128 2.61 7.63 9.96
C VAL A 128 3.71 8.69 10.09
N ALA A 129 3.38 9.93 9.76
CA ALA A 129 4.21 11.10 9.95
C ALA A 129 3.37 12.29 10.42
N ASP A 130 3.95 13.20 11.19
CA ASP A 130 3.32 14.49 11.47
C ASP A 130 3.45 15.43 10.26
N CYS A 131 2.42 16.22 9.98
CA CYS A 131 2.47 17.21 8.91
C CYS A 131 3.54 18.28 9.16
N ALA A 132 3.95 18.52 10.40
CA ALA A 132 5.04 19.44 10.74
C ALA A 132 6.42 18.96 10.24
N ASP A 133 6.57 17.65 10.02
CA ASP A 133 7.78 17.03 9.48
C ASP A 133 7.69 16.78 7.96
N ALA A 134 6.59 17.22 7.33
CA ALA A 134 6.36 17.14 5.90
C ALA A 134 6.56 18.50 5.22
N ASP A 135 6.93 18.49 3.94
CA ASP A 135 7.03 19.70 3.10
C ASP A 135 6.24 19.53 1.80
N GLY A 136 5.71 20.64 1.28
CA GLY A 136 4.88 20.71 0.09
C GLY A 136 3.38 20.88 0.37
N GLU A 137 2.67 21.45 -0.60
CA GLU A 137 1.21 21.54 -0.59
C GLU A 137 0.64 20.35 -1.37
N PRO A 138 -0.36 19.63 -0.83
CA PRO A 138 -0.97 18.50 -1.53
C PRO A 138 -1.56 18.88 -2.88
N VAL A 139 -1.07 18.23 -3.93
CA VAL A 139 -1.61 18.29 -5.28
C VAL A 139 -1.61 16.88 -5.86
N ALA A 140 -2.75 16.42 -6.34
CA ALA A 140 -2.85 15.11 -6.97
C ALA A 140 -1.84 14.95 -8.13
N GLY A 141 -1.13 13.83 -8.10
CA GLY A 141 -0.16 13.42 -9.09
C GLY A 141 -0.27 11.94 -9.44
N SER A 142 0.55 11.50 -10.40
CA SER A 142 0.61 10.10 -10.86
C SER A 142 -0.76 9.51 -11.21
N ASP A 143 -1.29 8.59 -10.41
CA ASP A 143 -2.56 7.92 -10.61
C ASP A 143 -3.67 8.40 -9.66
N ALA A 144 -3.43 9.50 -8.93
CA ALA A 144 -4.42 10.20 -8.12
C ALA A 144 -5.17 11.28 -8.92
N THR A 145 -6.47 11.45 -8.66
CA THR A 145 -7.32 12.49 -9.24
C THR A 145 -7.58 13.67 -8.32
N ASP A 146 -7.46 13.45 -7.01
CA ASP A 146 -7.55 14.48 -5.97
C ASP A 146 -6.66 14.10 -4.78
N ALA A 147 -6.21 15.09 -4.01
CA ALA A 147 -5.37 14.93 -2.83
C ALA A 147 -5.77 15.99 -1.79
N ARG A 148 -6.26 15.57 -0.62
CA ARG A 148 -6.65 16.50 0.45
C ARG A 148 -6.62 15.85 1.83
N PHE A 149 -6.51 16.71 2.83
CA PHE A 149 -6.64 16.30 4.23
C PHE A 149 -8.10 16.06 4.60
N TRP A 150 -8.35 14.90 5.22
CA TRP A 150 -9.66 14.53 5.75
C TRP A 150 -9.61 14.30 7.25
N THR A 151 -10.51 14.93 7.98
CA THR A 151 -10.87 14.42 9.31
C THR A 151 -11.84 13.25 9.14
N PRO A 152 -11.86 12.26 10.05
CA PRO A 152 -12.85 11.19 10.02
C PRO A 152 -14.29 11.71 9.97
N ALA A 153 -14.60 12.75 10.75
CA ALA A 153 -15.92 13.36 10.78
C ALA A 153 -16.31 14.06 9.46
N ALA A 154 -15.37 14.76 8.82
CA ALA A 154 -15.62 15.39 7.52
C ALA A 154 -15.81 14.33 6.42
N PHE A 155 -15.05 13.24 6.48
CA PHE A 155 -15.20 12.12 5.55
C PHE A 155 -16.57 11.45 5.70
N ASP A 156 -16.99 11.16 6.95
CA ASP A 156 -18.29 10.55 7.27
C ASP A 156 -19.49 11.39 6.84
N ALA A 157 -19.33 12.71 6.78
CA ALA A 157 -20.36 13.65 6.33
C ALA A 157 -20.39 13.85 4.81
N SER A 158 -19.45 13.27 4.06
CA SER A 158 -19.33 13.39 2.61
C SER A 158 -20.09 12.30 1.86
N GLU A 159 -20.19 12.42 0.54
CA GLU A 159 -20.72 11.38 -0.35
C GLU A 159 -19.60 10.48 -0.93
N GLU A 160 -18.37 10.66 -0.46
CA GLU A 160 -17.17 9.97 -0.95
C GLU A 160 -17.09 8.55 -0.40
N THR A 161 -16.37 7.67 -1.10
CA THR A 161 -16.14 6.29 -0.65
C THR A 161 -14.70 6.08 -0.26
N PHE A 162 -14.44 5.58 0.95
CA PHE A 162 -13.09 5.16 1.34
C PHE A 162 -12.86 3.73 0.90
N ARG A 163 -11.65 3.43 0.45
CA ARG A 163 -11.26 2.06 0.13
C ARG A 163 -11.32 1.22 1.41
N PRO A 164 -12.22 0.23 1.54
CA PRO A 164 -12.57 -0.37 2.84
C PRO A 164 -11.38 -0.96 3.62
N VAL A 165 -10.42 -1.52 2.88
CA VAL A 165 -9.18 -2.13 3.40
C VAL A 165 -8.20 -1.12 4.04
N HIS A 166 -8.31 0.16 3.70
CA HIS A 166 -7.45 1.23 4.23
C HIS A 166 -8.21 2.17 5.17
N GLU A 167 -9.54 2.09 5.23
CA GLU A 167 -10.35 2.95 6.09
C GLU A 167 -10.01 2.80 7.58
N GLU A 168 -9.76 1.55 8.02
CA GLU A 168 -9.30 1.29 9.38
C GLU A 168 -7.98 2.02 9.67
N ARG A 169 -7.04 2.01 8.72
CA ARG A 169 -5.73 2.67 8.87
C ARG A 169 -5.85 4.19 8.86
N PHE A 170 -6.78 4.72 8.07
CA PHE A 170 -7.11 6.15 8.08
C PHE A 170 -7.62 6.60 9.45
N ARG A 171 -8.54 5.84 10.03
CA ARG A 171 -9.08 6.15 11.37
C ARG A 171 -8.07 5.91 12.47
N GLU A 172 -7.24 4.88 12.35
CA GLU A 172 -6.15 4.60 13.28
C GLU A 172 -5.11 5.72 13.26
N ALA A 173 -4.69 6.20 12.08
CA ALA A 173 -3.75 7.32 11.96
C ALA A 173 -4.33 8.62 12.53
N ALA A 174 -5.61 8.92 12.26
CA ALA A 174 -6.29 10.08 12.85
C ALA A 174 -6.43 9.98 14.37
N ALA A 175 -6.42 8.75 14.91
CA ALA A 175 -6.47 8.48 16.34
C ALA A 175 -5.09 8.22 16.97
N ALA A 176 -4.01 8.14 16.18
CA ALA A 176 -2.66 7.91 16.65
C ALA A 176 -2.25 9.12 17.49
N LEU A 177 -2.36 8.89 18.81
CA LEU A 177 -2.40 9.85 19.90
C LEU A 177 -1.12 10.69 20.00
N GLU A 178 -1.29 11.86 20.62
CA GLU A 178 -0.33 12.87 21.07
C GLU A 178 1.04 12.34 21.54
#